data_AF-A0A660NF19-F1
#
_entry.id   AF-A0A660NF19-F1
#
_cell.length_a   1.000
_cell.length_b   1.000
_cell.length_c   1.000
_cell.angle_alpha   90.00
_cell.angle_beta   90.00
_cell.angle_gamma   90.00
#
_symmetry.space_group_name_H-M   'P 1'
#
loop_
_entity.id
_entity.type
_entity.pdbx_description
1 polymer ?
#
loop_
_entity_poly.entity_id
_entity_poly.type
_entity_poly.pdbx_seq_one_letter_code
_entity_poly.pdbx_strand_id
1 'polypeptide(L)'
;DWHPYKDDNPRYIYLRDKGFRYFCTVDSSKYWVQINGDVFRQGRRNLDGYRMWRDINEPNNQKLSDLFNASEVFDPVRPTPVGEIRS
;
A
#
# COMPACT_ATOMS: atom_id res chain seq x y z
N ASP A 1 4.70 -15.64 -0.24
CA ASP A 1 6.09 -16.07 0.04
C ASP A 1 6.96 -14.83 0.12
N TRP A 2 7.85 -14.74 1.10
CA TRP A 2 8.70 -13.55 1.32
C TRP A 2 10.13 -13.83 0.87
N HIS A 3 10.75 -12.86 0.19
CA HIS A 3 12.16 -12.91 -0.17
C HIS A 3 12.85 -11.56 0.14
N PRO A 4 14.11 -11.58 0.62
CA PRO A 4 14.90 -10.36 0.73
C PRO A 4 15.05 -9.73 -0.65
N TYR A 5 15.18 -8.40 -0.73
CA TYR A 5 15.71 -7.81 -1.96
C TYR A 5 17.10 -8.40 -2.17
N LYS A 6 17.26 -9.16 -3.24
CA LYS A 6 18.56 -9.64 -3.66
C LYS A 6 19.26 -8.49 -4.37
N ASP A 7 20.57 -8.60 -4.53
CA ASP A 7 21.35 -7.66 -5.33
C ASP A 7 21.03 -7.74 -6.84
N ASP A 8 19.89 -8.34 -7.22
CA ASP A 8 19.34 -8.37 -8.57
C ASP A 8 18.33 -7.24 -8.84
N ASN A 9 17.99 -6.41 -7.83
CA ASN A 9 17.11 -5.24 -8.00
C ASN A 9 17.95 -3.96 -8.21
N PRO A 10 18.19 -3.52 -9.47
CA PRO A 10 19.08 -2.39 -9.75
C PRO A 10 18.56 -1.07 -9.18
N ARG A 11 17.23 -0.89 -9.09
CA ARG A 11 16.63 0.31 -8.50
C ARG A 11 16.88 0.38 -7.00
N TYR A 12 16.73 -0.75 -6.30
CA TYR A 12 17.02 -0.84 -4.88
C TYR A 12 18.50 -0.56 -4.60
N ILE A 13 19.41 -1.19 -5.33
CA ILE A 13 20.87 -0.97 -5.20
C ILE A 13 21.21 0.49 -5.42
N TYR A 14 20.77 1.08 -6.54
CA TYR A 14 21.06 2.47 -6.85
C TYR A 14 20.59 3.42 -5.73
N LEU A 15 19.37 3.27 -5.25
CA LEU A 15 18.85 4.11 -4.16
C LEU A 15 19.61 3.88 -2.85
N ARG A 16 19.91 2.63 -2.50
CA ARG A 16 20.72 2.31 -1.31
C ARG A 16 22.10 2.97 -1.40
N ASP A 17 22.77 2.89 -2.55
CA ASP A 17 24.10 3.46 -2.77
C ASP A 17 24.06 5.00 -2.76
N LYS A 18 22.91 5.61 -3.10
CA LYS A 18 22.66 7.05 -2.92
C LYS A 18 22.33 7.46 -1.48
N GLY A 19 22.34 6.53 -0.52
CA GLY A 19 22.13 6.83 0.90
C GLY A 19 20.70 6.60 1.40
N PHE A 20 19.76 6.15 0.56
CA PHE A 20 18.41 5.83 1.02
C PHE A 20 18.43 4.55 1.88
N ARG A 21 17.71 4.57 3.00
CA ARG A 21 17.58 3.43 3.92
C ARG A 21 16.15 3.02 4.23
N TYR A 22 15.16 3.86 3.91
CA TYR A 22 13.75 3.61 4.15
C TYR A 22 13.03 3.36 2.82
N PHE A 23 12.47 2.17 2.65
CA PHE A 23 11.74 1.79 1.44
C PHE A 23 10.30 1.42 1.76
N CYS A 24 9.39 2.30 1.37
CA CYS A 24 7.98 2.19 1.72
C CYS A 24 7.10 2.00 0.48
N THR A 25 7.12 0.79 -0.10
CA THR A 25 6.32 0.46 -1.28
C THR A 25 4.83 0.41 -0.95
N VAL A 26 3.99 0.65 -1.95
CA VAL A 26 2.54 0.44 -1.78
C VAL A 26 2.31 -1.07 -1.71
N ASP A 27 1.87 -1.53 -0.55
CA ASP A 27 1.36 -2.89 -0.37
C ASP A 27 0.10 -2.82 0.49
N SER A 28 -0.89 -3.65 0.20
CA SER A 28 -2.18 -3.63 0.93
C SER A 28 -2.14 -4.50 2.19
N SER A 29 -0.96 -4.79 2.73
CA SER A 29 -0.81 -5.57 3.97
C SER A 29 -1.26 -4.73 5.15
N LYS A 30 -2.00 -5.33 6.10
CA LYS A 30 -2.47 -4.60 7.30
C LYS A 30 -1.32 -4.11 8.17
N TYR A 31 -0.33 -4.98 8.39
CA TYR A 31 0.88 -4.72 9.16
C TYR A 31 2.04 -5.48 8.51
N TRP A 32 3.04 -4.76 8.00
CA TRP A 32 4.27 -5.36 7.49
C TRP A 32 5.45 -4.41 7.62
N VAL A 33 6.50 -4.88 8.28
CA VAL A 33 7.78 -4.19 8.45
C VAL A 33 8.90 -5.21 8.30
N GLN A 34 10.01 -4.78 7.72
CA GLN A 34 11.26 -5.51 7.71
C GLN A 34 12.40 -4.57 8.07
N ILE A 35 13.19 -4.96 9.07
CA ILE A 35 14.43 -4.27 9.44
C ILE A 35 15.57 -5.25 9.17
N ASN A 36 16.53 -4.85 8.35
CA ASN A 36 17.71 -5.66 8.08
C ASN A 36 18.95 -4.76 8.00
N GLY A 37 19.85 -4.90 8.97
CA GLY A 37 21.12 -4.16 9.01
C GLY A 37 20.90 -2.66 8.87
N ASP A 38 21.22 -2.13 7.70
CA ASP A 38 21.12 -0.71 7.38
C ASP A 38 19.77 -0.30 6.78
N VAL A 39 18.91 -1.24 6.36
CA VAL A 39 17.68 -0.95 5.62
C VAL A 39 16.41 -1.24 6.42
N PHE A 40 15.48 -0.28 6.35
CA PHE A 40 14.10 -0.38 6.83
C PHE A 40 13.13 -0.47 5.64
N ARG A 41 12.17 -1.38 5.73
CA ARG A 41 11.06 -1.50 4.78
C ARG A 41 9.74 -1.56 5.51
N GLN A 42 8.74 -0.90 4.96
CA GLN A 42 7.38 -0.93 5.49
C GLN A 42 6.35 -0.84 4.38
N GLY A 43 5.31 -1.65 4.49
CA GLY A 43 4.18 -1.59 3.56
C GLY A 43 3.36 -0.33 3.77
N ARG A 44 3.03 0.38 2.70
CA ARG A 44 2.06 1.48 2.73
C ARG A 44 0.75 1.04 2.12
N ARG A 45 -0.32 1.09 2.91
CA ARG A 45 -1.68 0.90 2.44
C ARG A 45 -2.12 2.11 1.65
N ASN A 46 -2.74 1.87 0.49
CA ASN A 46 -3.34 2.93 -0.29
C ASN A 46 -4.65 3.37 0.38
N LEU A 47 -4.77 4.67 0.63
CA LEU A 47 -5.97 5.29 1.19
C LEU A 47 -6.49 6.33 0.21
N ASP A 48 -7.37 5.89 -0.67
CA ASP A 48 -7.91 6.69 -1.76
C ASP A 48 -9.38 6.31 -2.00
N GLY A 49 -10.08 7.11 -2.81
CA GLY A 49 -11.50 6.85 -3.06
C GLY A 49 -11.78 5.59 -3.85
N TYR A 50 -10.84 5.09 -4.65
CA TYR A 50 -11.01 3.81 -5.33
C TYR A 50 -10.94 2.67 -4.31
N ARG A 51 -10.02 2.74 -3.36
CA ARG A 51 -9.95 1.80 -2.24
C ARG A 51 -11.21 1.84 -1.40
N MET A 52 -11.69 3.02 -1.02
CA MET A 52 -12.94 3.15 -0.25
C MET A 52 -14.13 2.60 -1.03
N TRP A 53 -14.23 2.89 -2.33
CA TRP A 53 -15.27 2.37 -3.21
C TRP A 53 -15.25 0.84 -3.27
N ARG A 54 -14.07 0.23 -3.38
CA ARG A 54 -13.92 -1.23 -3.34
C ARG A 54 -14.32 -1.82 -1.99
N ASP A 55 -13.94 -1.20 -0.87
CA ASP A 55 -14.33 -1.67 0.46
C ASP A 55 -15.87 -1.63 0.68
N ILE A 56 -16.56 -0.67 0.07
CA ILE A 56 -18.03 -0.58 0.08
C ILE A 56 -18.67 -1.67 -0.78
N ASN A 57 -18.12 -1.93 -1.98
CA ASN A 57 -18.73 -2.83 -2.97
C ASN A 57 -18.25 -4.30 -2.88
N GLU A 58 -17.15 -4.55 -2.17
CA GLU A 58 -16.54 -5.88 -1.99
C GLU A 58 -16.38 -6.21 -0.48
N PRO A 59 -17.48 -6.46 0.24
CA PRO A 59 -17.46 -6.62 1.71
C PRO A 59 -16.58 -7.78 2.19
N ASN A 60 -16.40 -8.82 1.36
CA ASN A 60 -15.54 -9.96 1.68
C ASN A 60 -14.03 -9.69 1.47
N ASN A 61 -13.65 -8.53 0.94
CA ASN A 61 -12.26 -8.17 0.63
C ASN A 61 -11.88 -6.78 1.15
N GLN A 62 -12.56 -6.32 2.21
CA GLN A 62 -12.28 -5.02 2.83
C GLN A 62 -10.83 -4.93 3.31
N LYS A 63 -10.16 -3.84 2.90
CA LYS A 63 -8.78 -3.54 3.29
C LYS A 63 -8.66 -2.37 4.24
N LEU A 64 -9.73 -1.67 4.60
CA LEU A 64 -9.73 -0.49 5.48
C LEU A 64 -10.58 -0.67 6.75
N SER A 65 -11.29 -1.79 6.90
CA SER A 65 -12.22 -2.03 8.02
C SER A 65 -11.59 -2.00 9.42
N ASP A 66 -10.27 -2.19 9.52
CA ASP A 66 -9.52 -2.03 10.76
C ASP A 66 -9.17 -0.56 11.09
N LEU A 67 -9.34 0.36 10.14
CA LEU A 67 -9.09 1.80 10.32
C LEU A 67 -10.39 2.58 10.48
N PHE A 68 -11.39 2.33 9.62
CA PHE A 68 -12.71 2.96 9.65
C PHE A 68 -13.70 2.24 8.74
N ASN A 69 -14.99 2.56 8.89
CA ASN A 69 -16.03 2.11 7.97
C ASN A 69 -16.10 3.03 6.74
N ALA A 70 -15.75 2.50 5.56
CA ALA A 70 -15.70 3.29 4.33
C ALA A 70 -17.07 3.89 3.95
N SER A 71 -18.19 3.23 4.24
CA SER A 71 -19.52 3.74 3.89
C SER A 71 -19.96 4.96 4.68
N GLU A 72 -19.34 5.22 5.83
CA GLU A 72 -19.66 6.37 6.69
C GLU A 72 -18.91 7.65 6.28
N VAL A 73 -17.79 7.52 5.57
CA VAL A 73 -16.89 8.63 5.23
C VAL A 73 -16.77 8.90 3.73
N PHE A 74 -17.27 7.99 2.90
CA PHE A 74 -17.20 8.15 1.45
C PHE A 74 -18.13 9.28 0.98
N ASP A 75 -17.57 10.23 0.25
CA ASP A 75 -18.30 11.37 -0.27
C ASP A 75 -19.37 10.91 -1.30
N PRO A 76 -20.67 11.08 -1.03
CA PRO A 76 -21.73 10.66 -1.93
C PRO A 76 -21.77 11.44 -3.24
N VAL A 77 -21.14 12.63 -3.33
CA VAL A 77 -21.08 13.39 -4.59
C VAL A 77 -19.98 12.91 -5.53
N ARG A 78 -19.14 11.96 -5.09
CA ARG A 78 -18.06 11.41 -5.92
C ARG A 78 -18.64 10.62 -7.11
N PRO A 79 -18.12 10.80 -8.34
CA PRO A 79 -18.54 9.99 -9.48
C PRO A 79 -18.32 8.50 -9.24
N THR A 80 -19.37 7.70 -9.48
CA THR A 80 -19.35 6.24 -9.37
C THR A 80 -19.65 5.58 -10.72
N PRO A 81 -19.03 4.45 -11.07
CA PRO A 81 -17.96 3.79 -10.30
C PRO A 81 -16.69 4.64 -10.26
N VAL A 82 -15.96 4.60 -9.14
CA VAL A 82 -14.68 5.29 -9.05
C VAL A 82 -13.71 4.61 -10.01
N GLY A 83 -13.07 5.40 -10.89
CA GLY A 83 -12.14 4.87 -11.90
C GLY A 83 -11.00 4.05 -11.29
N GLU A 84 -10.60 2.99 -11.98
CA GLU A 84 -9.48 2.13 -11.57
C GLU A 84 -8.16 2.89 -11.72
N ILE A 85 -7.38 2.97 -10.63
CA ILE A 85 -6.01 3.51 -10.67
C ILE A 85 -5.07 2.36 -11.03
N ARG A 86 -4.50 2.40 -12.24
CA ARG A 86 -3.46 1.47 -12.69
C ARG A 86 -2.08 2.11 -12.50
N SER A 87 -1.17 1.38 -11.84
CA SER A 87 0.23 1.77 -11.60
C SER A 87 1.17 1.19 -12.64
#